data_AF-A0A3D4CQK4-F1
#
_entry.id   AF-A0A3D4CQK4-F1
#
_cell.length_a   1.000
_cell.length_b   1.000
_cell.length_c   1.000
_cell.angle_alpha   90.00
_cell.angle_beta   90.00
_cell.angle_gamma   90.00
#
_symmetry.space_group_name_H-M   'P 1'
#
loop_
_entity.id
_entity.type
_entity.pdbx_description
1 polymer ?
#
loop_
_entity_poly.entity_id
_entity_poly.type
_entity_poly.pdbx_seq_one_letter_code
_entity_poly.pdbx_strand_id
1 'polypeptide(L)'
;MNTIRTLISIVIGSQIAGADIKPVQHIIDTHIHLYDTTREQKVDWPPESDEILYRPHLPAEYSRLAKDAGVTGVVVVEASDRLE
;
A
#
# COMPACT_ATOMS: atom_id res chain seq x y z
N MET A 1 -7.93 -5.35 -65.27
CA MET A 1 -7.17 -6.10 -64.25
C MET A 1 -7.33 -5.36 -62.94
N ASN A 2 -8.43 -5.62 -62.23
CA ASN A 2 -8.74 -4.98 -60.96
C ASN A 2 -8.94 -6.09 -59.94
N THR A 3 -8.17 -6.09 -58.86
CA THR A 3 -8.64 -6.52 -57.54
C THR A 3 -7.67 -6.03 -56.46
N ILE A 4 -8.11 -4.96 -55.80
CA ILE A 4 -7.71 -4.52 -54.46
C ILE A 4 -8.01 -5.65 -53.45
N ARG A 5 -7.21 -5.74 -52.37
CA ARG A 5 -7.58 -6.10 -50.96
C ARG A 5 -6.44 -6.88 -50.30
N THR A 6 -6.05 -6.72 -49.04
CA THR A 6 -6.33 -5.79 -47.93
C THR A 6 -5.30 -6.19 -46.86
N LEU A 7 -4.56 -5.24 -46.31
CA LEU A 7 -3.74 -5.47 -45.10
C LEU A 7 -4.69 -5.69 -43.91
N ILE A 8 -4.69 -6.89 -43.35
CA ILE A 8 -5.38 -7.19 -42.09
C ILE A 8 -4.47 -6.72 -40.96
N SER A 9 -4.69 -5.49 -40.48
CA SER A 9 -4.16 -5.05 -39.19
C SER A 9 -4.98 -5.71 -38.10
N ILE A 10 -4.42 -6.73 -37.46
CA ILE A 10 -4.98 -7.32 -36.25
C ILE A 10 -4.79 -6.29 -35.12
N VAL A 11 -5.86 -5.60 -34.76
CA VAL A 11 -5.93 -4.86 -33.50
C VAL A 11 -6.28 -5.88 -32.42
N ILE A 12 -5.27 -6.36 -31.69
CA ILE A 12 -5.48 -7.06 -30.43
C ILE A 12 -5.90 -6.00 -29.41
N GLY A 13 -7.20 -5.76 -29.28
CA GLY A 13 -7.74 -4.98 -28.18
C GLY A 13 -7.55 -5.77 -26.89
N SER A 14 -6.59 -5.35 -26.06
CA SER A 14 -6.51 -5.79 -24.67
C SER A 14 -7.77 -5.31 -23.94
N GLN A 15 -8.79 -6.17 -23.87
CA GLN A 15 -9.84 -6.00 -22.87
C GLN A 15 -9.30 -6.47 -21.53
N ILE A 16 -8.59 -5.58 -20.83
CA ILE A 16 -8.53 -5.67 -19.39
C ILE A 16 -9.91 -5.25 -18.91
N ALA A 17 -10.78 -6.23 -18.65
CA ALA A 17 -12.00 -6.00 -17.89
C ALA A 17 -11.59 -5.69 -16.45
N GLY A 18 -11.08 -4.48 -16.21
CA GLY A 18 -11.01 -3.90 -14.88
C GLY A 18 -12.44 -3.72 -14.41
N ALA A 19 -12.76 -4.28 -13.24
CA ALA A 19 -14.04 -4.00 -12.58
C ALA A 19 -14.24 -2.47 -12.52
N ASP A 20 -15.45 -2.01 -12.81
CA ASP A 20 -15.83 -0.60 -12.66
C ASP A 20 -15.85 -0.25 -11.17
N ILE A 21 -14.67 0.06 -10.62
CA ILE A 21 -14.52 0.53 -9.24
C ILE A 21 -14.95 1.99 -9.23
N LYS A 22 -16.16 2.23 -8.75
CA LYS A 22 -16.64 3.61 -8.51
C LYS A 22 -15.70 4.30 -7.52
N PRO A 23 -15.30 5.55 -7.78
CA PRO A 23 -14.52 6.33 -6.83
C PRO A 23 -15.23 6.40 -5.47
N VAL A 24 -14.50 6.09 -4.40
CA VAL A 24 -14.98 6.23 -3.03
C VAL A 24 -14.47 7.55 -2.44
N GLN A 25 -15.24 8.15 -1.53
CA GLN A 25 -14.81 9.36 -0.82
C GLN A 25 -13.65 9.07 0.14
N HIS A 26 -13.65 7.87 0.74
CA HIS A 26 -12.68 7.48 1.75
C HIS A 26 -12.11 6.10 1.47
N ILE A 27 -10.79 5.99 1.56
CA ILE A 27 -10.05 4.74 1.63
C ILE A 27 -9.45 4.68 3.04
N ILE A 28 -9.75 3.62 3.78
CA ILE A 28 -9.31 3.45 5.17
C ILE A 28 -8.38 2.25 5.22
N ASP A 29 -7.14 2.47 5.65
CA ASP A 29 -6.27 1.37 6.06
C ASP A 29 -6.71 0.90 7.45
N THR A 30 -7.25 -0.30 7.50
CA THR A 30 -7.89 -0.81 8.71
C THR A 30 -6.91 -1.36 9.73
N HIS A 31 -5.63 -1.51 9.39
CA HIS A 31 -4.67 -2.15 10.29
C HIS A 31 -3.24 -1.76 9.99
N ILE A 32 -2.68 -0.87 10.82
CA ILE A 32 -1.24 -0.64 10.87
C ILE A 32 -0.70 -0.75 12.29
N HIS A 33 0.61 -0.96 12.38
CA HIS A 33 1.37 -0.79 13.60
C HIS A 33 2.37 0.35 13.43
N LEU A 34 2.54 1.16 14.47
CA LEU A 34 3.58 2.19 14.54
C LEU A 34 4.45 1.88 15.75
N TYR A 35 5.77 1.97 15.59
CA TYR A 35 6.71 1.68 16.65
C TYR A 35 8.04 2.40 16.47
N ASP A 36 8.71 2.66 17.58
CA ASP A 36 10.01 3.31 17.63
C ASP A 36 11.05 2.40 18.26
N THR A 37 11.99 1.90 17.45
CA THR A 37 13.11 1.07 17.92
C THR A 37 14.23 1.89 18.57
N THR A 38 14.16 3.23 18.54
CA THR A 38 15.17 4.14 19.13
C THR A 38 14.83 4.59 20.55
N ARG A 39 13.62 4.30 21.03
CA ARG A 39 13.21 4.63 22.40
C ARG A 39 14.05 3.84 23.43
N GLU A 40 14.28 4.41 24.62
CA GLU A 40 15.14 3.79 25.65
C GLU A 40 14.70 2.36 26.01
N GLN A 41 13.38 2.16 26.07
CA GLN A 41 12.80 0.87 26.34
C GLN A 41 12.57 0.10 25.04
N LYS A 42 13.24 -1.03 24.86
CA LYS A 42 13.17 -1.78 23.60
C LYS A 42 11.75 -2.26 23.28
N VAL A 43 11.46 -2.39 21.98
CA VAL A 43 10.27 -3.06 21.46
C VAL A 43 10.42 -4.57 21.59
N ASP A 44 9.32 -5.27 21.86
CA ASP A 44 9.32 -6.74 21.99
C ASP A 44 9.32 -7.44 20.61
N TRP A 45 8.84 -6.74 19.59
CA TRP A 45 8.91 -7.10 18.17
C TRP A 45 9.03 -5.82 17.33
N PRO A 46 9.74 -5.84 16.19
CA PRO A 46 10.55 -6.93 15.62
C PRO A 46 11.84 -7.21 16.42
N PRO A 47 12.52 -8.36 16.22
CA PRO A 47 13.80 -8.64 16.88
C PRO A 47 14.94 -7.79 16.30
N GLU A 48 15.94 -7.45 17.12
CA GLU A 48 17.12 -6.64 16.73
C GLU A 48 17.90 -7.18 15.52
N SER A 49 17.81 -8.48 15.26
CA SER A 49 18.45 -9.12 14.11
C SER A 49 17.69 -8.96 12.79
N ASP A 50 16.47 -8.39 12.81
CA ASP A 50 15.68 -8.17 11.60
C ASP A 50 16.15 -6.90 10.88
N GLU A 51 16.93 -7.07 9.82
CA GLU A 51 17.54 -5.96 9.07
C GLU A 51 16.51 -5.09 8.32
N ILE A 52 15.28 -5.57 8.12
CA ILE A 52 14.26 -4.86 7.34
C ILE A 52 13.32 -4.09 8.26
N LEU A 53 12.85 -4.75 9.32
CA LEU A 53 11.80 -4.26 10.20
C LEU A 53 12.36 -3.57 11.46
N TYR A 54 13.58 -3.89 11.90
CA TYR A 54 14.15 -3.30 13.13
C TYR A 54 14.63 -1.86 12.92
N ARG A 55 13.69 -0.97 12.62
CA ARG A 55 13.87 0.47 12.43
C ARG A 55 12.57 1.20 12.82
N PRO A 56 12.63 2.52 13.08
CA PRO A 56 11.42 3.27 13.38
C PRO A 56 10.43 3.25 12.22
N HIS A 57 9.18 2.94 12.54
CA HIS A 57 8.04 2.98 11.63
C HIS A 57 7.01 3.95 12.22
N LEU A 58 7.17 5.22 11.87
CA LEU A 58 6.53 6.37 12.53
C LEU A 58 5.48 7.04 11.62
N PRO A 59 4.56 7.86 12.19
CA PRO A 59 3.48 8.50 11.44
C PRO A 59 3.94 9.26 10.19
N ALA A 60 5.13 9.89 10.22
CA ALA A 60 5.64 10.67 9.09
C ALA A 60 5.98 9.81 7.87
N GLU A 61 6.55 8.62 8.07
CA GLU A 61 6.84 7.67 6.98
C GLU A 61 5.54 7.17 6.36
N TYR A 62 4.63 6.65 7.21
CA TYR A 62 3.35 6.10 6.77
C TYR A 62 2.49 7.16 6.07
N SER A 63 2.36 8.36 6.63
CA SER A 63 1.51 9.43 6.08
C SER A 63 1.89 9.83 4.66
N ARG A 64 3.18 9.78 4.32
CA ARG A 64 3.67 10.06 2.97
C ARG A 64 3.18 8.99 1.99
N LEU A 65 3.41 7.72 2.32
CA LEU A 65 3.02 6.57 1.48
C LEU A 65 1.50 6.45 1.34
N ALA A 66 0.77 6.63 2.43
CA ALA A 66 -0.68 6.53 2.49
C ALA A 66 -1.36 7.57 1.58
N LYS A 67 -0.86 8.82 1.58
CA LYS A 67 -1.38 9.89 0.72
C LYS A 67 -1.16 9.59 -0.76
N ASP A 68 0.02 9.10 -1.12
CA ASP A 68 0.33 8.71 -2.50
C ASP A 68 -0.57 7.55 -2.97
N ALA A 69 -1.00 6.69 -2.06
CA ALA A 69 -1.95 5.60 -2.30
C ALA A 69 -3.44 6.00 -2.23
N GLY A 70 -3.77 7.27 -1.93
CA GLY A 70 -5.15 7.74 -1.80
C GLY A 70 -5.85 7.37 -0.50
N VAL A 71 -5.12 6.85 0.50
CA VAL A 71 -5.65 6.55 1.83
C VAL A 71 -6.01 7.86 2.54
N THR A 72 -7.23 7.92 3.06
CA THR A 72 -7.80 9.10 3.73
C THR A 72 -7.93 8.94 5.25
N GLY A 73 -7.79 7.72 5.76
CA GLY A 73 -7.89 7.41 7.18
C GLY A 73 -7.17 6.11 7.51
N VAL A 74 -6.81 5.93 8.77
CA VAL A 74 -6.10 4.73 9.24
C VAL A 74 -6.53 4.35 10.65
N VAL A 75 -6.55 3.06 10.94
CA VAL A 75 -6.67 2.50 12.29
C VAL A 75 -5.30 1.99 12.73
N VAL A 76 -4.79 2.56 13.81
CA VAL A 76 -3.54 2.12 14.44
C VAL A 76 -3.88 1.07 15.50
N VAL A 77 -3.23 -0.08 15.40
CA VAL A 77 -3.33 -1.17 16.37
C VAL A 77 -2.06 -1.19 17.21
N GLU A 78 -2.23 -1.27 18.53
CA GLU A 78 -1.11 -1.34 19.48
C GLU A 78 -0.16 -2.47 19.09
N ALA A 79 1.14 -2.17 19.08
CA ALA A 79 2.19 -3.05 18.56
C ALA A 79 2.89 -3.86 19.66
N SER A 80 2.40 -3.80 20.89
CA SER A 80 2.97 -4.48 22.06
C SER A 80 1.90 -5.00 23.02
N ASP A 81 2.26 -5.93 23.91
CA ASP A 81 1.37 -6.43 24.97
C ASP A 81 1.24 -5.45 26.15
N ARG A 82 1.62 -4.18 25.96
CA ARG A 82 1.69 -3.19 27.01
C ARG A 82 0.34 -2.51 27.18
N LEU A 83 -0.07 -2.38 28.43
CA LEU A 83 -1.15 -1.49 28.81
C LEU A 83 -0.52 -0.12 29.09
N GLU A 84 -0.94 0.89 28.34
CA GLU A 84 -0.67 2.30 28.63
C GLU A 84 -1.66 2.88 29.63
#